data_AF-X1N1K5-F1
#
_entry.id   AF-X1N1K5-F1
#
_cell.length_a   1.000
_cell.length_b   1.000
_cell.length_c   1.000
_cell.angle_alpha   90.00
_cell.angle_beta   90.00
_cell.angle_gamma   90.00
#
_symmetry.space_group_name_H-M   'P 1'
#
loop_
_entity.id
_entity.type
_entity.pdbx_description
1 polymer ?
#
loop_
_entity_poly.entity_id
_entity_poly.type
_entity_poly.pdbx_seq_one_letter_code
_entity_poly.pdbx_strand_id
1 'polypeptide(L)'
;TLTMVAASGQAKFQQPYLPLPVGFINVEYNNIEAIKAATTNQTCAVMLEPVQGEGGVNLPDDDYLRAVRAWCDQKGILLILDEIQTGIGRMGTLFAYEQYGIEPDIMTLAKGLASGVAIGAFLAKDGASVFTPGEHGSTFGGNPLACAAGYATLKFIIDHDIAGNARKVGQYLTTKLESLKKKFQFITDVRGRGLLVAIEFSSDIAQSLVMACLDRGLLVNRVKPNALRFMPPLIIGNEEVDEALGILDKALSSVAN
;
A
#
# COMPACT_ATOMS: atom_id res chain seq x y z
N THR A 1 -6.09 12.80 -13.66
CA THR A 1 -5.01 13.16 -12.70
C THR A 1 -5.51 14.06 -11.59
N LEU A 2 -6.13 15.22 -11.86
CA LEU A 2 -6.64 16.14 -10.82
C LEU A 2 -7.67 15.50 -9.87
N THR A 3 -8.57 14.65 -10.39
CA THR A 3 -9.55 13.91 -9.56
C THR A 3 -8.88 12.98 -8.54
N MET A 4 -7.77 12.35 -8.92
CA MET A 4 -7.03 11.47 -8.00
C MET A 4 -6.23 12.27 -6.97
N VAL A 5 -5.77 13.48 -7.32
CA VAL A 5 -5.20 14.43 -6.33
C VAL A 5 -6.25 14.84 -5.30
N ALA A 6 -7.49 15.09 -5.73
CA ALA A 6 -8.61 15.33 -4.82
C ALA A 6 -8.85 14.14 -3.88
N ALA A 7 -8.85 12.92 -4.42
CA ALA A 7 -9.01 11.70 -3.63
C ALA A 7 -7.90 11.43 -2.60
N SER A 8 -6.64 11.75 -2.94
CA SER A 8 -5.44 11.29 -2.20
C SER A 8 -5.34 11.77 -0.73
N GLY A 9 -6.15 12.74 -0.30
CA GLY A 9 -6.26 13.17 1.10
C GLY A 9 -4.99 13.76 1.73
N GLN A 10 -3.94 14.04 0.94
CA GLN A 10 -2.68 14.59 1.43
C GLN A 10 -2.54 16.06 1.04
N ALA A 11 -2.62 16.95 2.03
CA ALA A 11 -2.58 18.40 1.83
C ALA A 11 -1.38 18.87 0.99
N LYS A 12 -0.18 18.30 1.22
CA LYS A 12 1.04 18.64 0.47
C LYS A 12 0.91 18.44 -1.05
N PHE A 13 0.13 17.43 -1.48
CA PHE A 13 -0.08 17.14 -2.90
C PHE A 13 -1.30 17.88 -3.46
N GLN A 14 -2.22 18.32 -2.60
CA GLN A 14 -3.43 19.04 -2.98
C GLN A 14 -3.21 20.55 -3.14
N GLN A 15 -2.41 21.16 -2.26
CA GLN A 15 -2.15 22.60 -2.18
C GLN A 15 -1.79 23.26 -3.53
N PRO A 16 -0.92 22.69 -4.37
CA PRO A 16 -0.55 23.32 -5.65
C PRO A 16 -1.67 23.36 -6.70
N TYR A 17 -2.78 22.63 -6.49
CA TYR A 17 -3.82 22.42 -7.50
C TYR A 17 -5.20 22.92 -7.05
N LEU A 18 -5.25 23.80 -6.05
CA LEU A 18 -6.52 24.38 -5.60
C LEU A 18 -7.07 25.38 -6.64
N PRO A 19 -8.40 25.38 -6.91
CA PRO A 19 -9.42 24.50 -6.34
C PRO A 19 -9.43 23.10 -6.97
N LEU A 20 -9.69 22.08 -6.15
CA LEU A 20 -9.76 20.68 -6.59
C LEU A 20 -11.14 20.33 -7.15
N PRO A 21 -11.25 19.28 -7.98
CA PRO A 21 -12.53 18.68 -8.34
C PRO A 21 -13.39 18.35 -7.11
N VAL A 22 -14.66 18.74 -7.17
CA VAL A 22 -15.65 18.47 -6.10
C VAL A 22 -16.05 16.99 -6.05
N GLY A 23 -16.65 16.56 -4.95
CA GLY A 23 -17.23 15.21 -4.79
C GLY A 23 -16.40 14.25 -3.92
N PHE A 24 -15.23 14.67 -3.44
CA PHE A 24 -14.43 13.91 -2.48
C PHE A 24 -14.57 14.49 -1.08
N ILE A 25 -14.94 13.63 -0.13
CA ILE A 25 -14.91 13.93 1.31
C ILE A 25 -13.85 13.02 1.92
N ASN A 26 -12.82 13.61 2.52
CA ASN A 26 -11.80 12.87 3.25
C ASN A 26 -12.20 12.76 4.72
N VAL A 27 -12.10 11.56 5.27
CA VAL A 27 -12.27 11.27 6.70
C VAL A 27 -11.02 10.59 7.23
N GLU A 28 -10.90 10.53 8.55
CA GLU A 28 -9.80 9.83 9.21
C GLU A 28 -9.80 8.33 8.84
N TYR A 29 -8.63 7.80 8.50
CA TYR A 29 -8.46 6.38 8.23
C TYR A 29 -8.67 5.55 9.50
N ASN A 30 -9.15 4.31 9.34
CA ASN A 30 -9.48 3.43 10.47
C ASN A 30 -10.58 3.99 11.41
N ASN A 31 -11.45 4.86 10.89
CA ASN A 31 -12.56 5.46 11.65
C ASN A 31 -13.90 5.25 10.92
N ILE A 32 -14.61 4.18 11.25
CA ILE A 32 -15.90 3.85 10.62
C ILE A 32 -16.99 4.88 10.95
N GLU A 33 -16.98 5.45 12.15
CA GLU A 33 -17.99 6.44 12.55
C GLU A 33 -17.83 7.74 11.74
N ALA A 34 -16.60 8.13 11.42
CA ALA A 34 -16.35 9.25 10.52
C ALA A 34 -16.89 8.99 9.10
N ILE A 35 -16.74 7.77 8.57
CA ILE A 35 -17.34 7.38 7.28
C ILE A 35 -18.87 7.47 7.34
N LYS A 36 -19.49 6.93 8.41
CA LYS A 36 -20.95 6.98 8.59
C LYS A 36 -21.46 8.40 8.63
N ALA A 37 -20.79 9.28 9.39
CA ALA A 37 -21.14 10.69 9.52
C ALA A 37 -21.00 11.48 8.20
N ALA A 38 -20.00 11.14 7.39
CA ALA A 38 -19.79 11.77 6.07
C ALA A 38 -20.71 11.21 4.97
N THR A 39 -21.36 10.06 5.20
CA THR A 39 -22.23 9.43 4.20
C THR A 39 -23.55 10.19 4.09
N THR A 40 -23.88 10.64 2.88
CA THR A 40 -25.14 11.32 2.57
C THR A 40 -25.87 10.61 1.43
N ASN A 41 -27.07 11.07 1.08
CA ASN A 41 -27.81 10.55 -0.07
C ASN A 41 -27.10 10.79 -1.43
N GLN A 42 -26.04 11.61 -1.46
CA GLN A 42 -25.23 11.85 -2.66
C GLN A 42 -23.95 10.99 -2.71
N THR A 43 -23.66 10.22 -1.66
CA THR A 43 -22.48 9.36 -1.61
C THR A 43 -22.68 8.16 -2.53
N CYS A 44 -21.77 7.95 -3.49
CA CYS A 44 -21.81 6.80 -4.40
C CYS A 44 -20.85 5.67 -4.01
N ALA A 45 -19.77 5.98 -3.29
CA ALA A 45 -18.75 5.01 -2.94
C ALA A 45 -17.95 5.42 -1.70
N VAL A 46 -17.36 4.43 -1.05
CA VAL A 46 -16.23 4.57 -0.13
C VAL A 46 -14.98 4.03 -0.84
N MET A 47 -13.90 4.81 -0.88
CA MET A 47 -12.64 4.43 -1.51
C MET A 47 -11.49 4.51 -0.52
N LEU A 48 -10.69 3.45 -0.40
CA LEU A 48 -9.56 3.39 0.53
C LEU A 48 -8.53 2.31 0.13
N GLU A 49 -7.30 2.46 0.62
CA GLU A 49 -6.28 1.40 0.58
C GLU A 49 -6.54 0.39 1.71
N PRO A 50 -6.43 -0.93 1.49
CA PRO A 50 -6.52 -1.92 2.57
C PRO A 50 -5.51 -1.68 3.69
N VAL A 51 -4.32 -1.19 3.33
CA VAL A 51 -3.28 -0.67 4.23
C VAL A 51 -2.69 0.55 3.56
N GLN A 52 -2.64 1.69 4.26
CA GLN A 52 -2.12 2.93 3.66
C GLN A 52 -0.60 2.85 3.48
N GLY A 53 -0.14 2.74 2.22
CA GLY A 53 1.27 2.55 1.94
C GLY A 53 2.08 3.84 2.07
N GLU A 54 1.71 4.89 1.33
CA GLU A 54 2.37 6.21 1.39
C GLU A 54 2.00 6.98 2.67
N GLY A 55 0.90 6.62 3.32
CA GLY A 55 0.49 7.18 4.62
C GLY A 55 1.39 6.78 5.79
N GLY A 56 2.39 5.92 5.55
CA GLY A 56 3.33 5.44 6.57
C GLY A 56 3.14 3.98 6.96
N VAL A 57 2.61 3.13 6.07
CA VAL A 57 2.30 1.72 6.34
C VAL A 57 1.35 1.60 7.53
N ASN A 58 0.19 2.26 7.44
CA ASN A 58 -0.80 2.25 8.52
C ASN A 58 -1.73 1.05 8.30
N LEU A 59 -1.64 0.04 9.15
CA LEU A 59 -2.57 -1.07 9.18
C LEU A 59 -3.85 -0.61 9.89
N PRO A 60 -5.04 -0.93 9.37
CA PRO A 60 -6.28 -0.68 10.09
C PRO A 60 -6.48 -1.76 11.17
N ASP A 61 -7.45 -1.54 12.05
CA ASP A 61 -7.95 -2.57 12.95
C ASP A 61 -8.52 -3.75 12.16
N ASP A 62 -8.42 -4.96 12.73
CA ASP A 62 -8.74 -6.21 12.02
C ASP A 62 -10.20 -6.30 11.53
N ASP A 63 -11.13 -5.58 12.16
CA ASP A 63 -12.55 -5.53 11.82
C ASP A 63 -12.97 -4.30 11.00
N TYR A 64 -12.09 -3.31 10.82
CA TYR A 64 -12.41 -2.06 10.14
C TYR A 64 -12.94 -2.27 8.71
N LEU A 65 -12.23 -3.05 7.88
CA LEU A 65 -12.66 -3.27 6.49
C LEU A 65 -13.96 -4.08 6.40
N ARG A 66 -14.21 -4.99 7.36
CA ARG A 66 -15.50 -5.69 7.47
C ARG A 66 -16.62 -4.72 7.82
N ALA A 67 -16.37 -3.80 8.75
CA ALA A 67 -17.34 -2.78 9.13
C ALA A 67 -17.64 -1.82 7.96
N VAL A 68 -16.62 -1.40 7.21
CA VAL A 68 -16.80 -0.55 6.02
C VAL A 68 -17.60 -1.28 4.93
N ARG A 69 -17.28 -2.54 4.64
CA ARG A 69 -18.04 -3.36 3.67
C ARG A 69 -19.51 -3.46 4.07
N ALA A 70 -19.78 -3.84 5.32
CA ALA A 70 -21.15 -3.96 5.83
C ALA A 70 -21.93 -2.63 5.75
N TRP A 71 -21.26 -1.50 6.01
CA TRP A 71 -21.85 -0.18 5.84
C TRP A 71 -22.19 0.13 4.38
N CYS A 72 -21.26 -0.17 3.45
CA CYS A 72 -21.48 0.02 2.02
C CYS A 72 -22.70 -0.78 1.53
N ASP A 73 -22.81 -2.04 1.99
CA ASP A 73 -23.96 -2.90 1.67
C ASP A 73 -25.27 -2.34 2.24
N GLN A 74 -25.26 -1.90 3.50
CA GLN A 74 -26.43 -1.30 4.16
C GLN A 74 -26.92 -0.03 3.42
N LYS A 75 -25.99 0.74 2.83
CA LYS A 75 -26.30 2.00 2.15
C LYS A 75 -26.49 1.87 0.65
N GLY A 76 -26.22 0.71 0.07
CA GLY A 76 -26.26 0.53 -1.39
C GLY A 76 -25.23 1.40 -2.11
N ILE A 77 -24.05 1.61 -1.49
CA ILE A 77 -22.93 2.36 -2.08
C ILE A 77 -21.78 1.41 -2.36
N LEU A 78 -20.89 1.78 -3.29
CA LEU A 78 -19.79 0.92 -3.71
C LEU A 78 -18.63 0.94 -2.71
N LEU A 79 -17.98 -0.19 -2.50
CA LEU A 79 -16.65 -0.25 -1.90
C LEU A 79 -15.58 -0.33 -2.99
N ILE A 80 -14.67 0.63 -3.00
CA ILE A 80 -13.51 0.66 -3.88
C ILE A 80 -12.25 0.44 -3.05
N LEU A 81 -11.51 -0.62 -3.35
CA LEU A 81 -10.21 -0.86 -2.73
C LEU A 81 -9.07 -0.50 -3.67
N ASP A 82 -8.23 0.43 -3.24
CA ASP A 82 -6.98 0.74 -3.91
C ASP A 82 -5.91 -0.28 -3.50
N GLU A 83 -5.73 -1.29 -4.35
CA GLU A 83 -4.77 -2.37 -4.18
C GLU A 83 -3.50 -2.15 -5.01
N ILE A 84 -3.26 -0.93 -5.50
CA ILE A 84 -2.10 -0.61 -6.34
C ILE A 84 -0.80 -0.95 -5.60
N GLN A 85 -0.74 -0.72 -4.29
CA GLN A 85 0.45 -0.99 -3.48
C GLN A 85 0.36 -2.29 -2.67
N THR A 86 -0.84 -2.66 -2.19
CA THR A 86 -1.04 -3.82 -1.31
C THR A 86 -1.26 -5.13 -2.06
N GLY A 87 -1.71 -5.06 -3.30
CA GLY A 87 -2.02 -6.23 -4.11
C GLY A 87 -0.80 -6.93 -4.68
N ILE A 88 -1.07 -7.91 -5.53
CA ILE A 88 -0.08 -8.67 -6.30
C ILE A 88 0.96 -9.34 -5.38
N GLY A 89 0.50 -9.97 -4.30
CA GLY A 89 1.36 -10.74 -3.40
C GLY A 89 2.06 -9.95 -2.29
N ARG A 90 2.07 -8.61 -2.34
CA ARG A 90 2.86 -7.76 -1.42
C ARG A 90 2.62 -8.06 0.05
N MET A 91 1.35 -8.27 0.42
CA MET A 91 0.92 -8.44 1.81
C MET A 91 0.92 -9.90 2.28
N GLY A 92 1.30 -10.86 1.42
CA GLY A 92 1.32 -12.29 1.76
C GLY A 92 0.12 -13.11 1.27
N THR A 93 -0.80 -12.47 0.55
CA THR A 93 -1.91 -13.05 -0.24
C THR A 93 -1.91 -12.38 -1.62
N LEU A 94 -2.62 -12.93 -2.60
CA LEU A 94 -2.61 -12.35 -3.95
C LEU A 94 -3.18 -10.93 -3.92
N PHE A 95 -4.31 -10.73 -3.25
CA PHE A 95 -4.88 -9.43 -2.93
C PHE A 95 -5.03 -9.25 -1.41
N ALA A 96 -4.86 -8.03 -0.90
CA ALA A 96 -4.88 -7.80 0.53
C ALA A 96 -6.28 -7.97 1.13
N TYR A 97 -7.35 -7.68 0.38
CA TYR A 97 -8.74 -7.86 0.85
C TYR A 97 -9.03 -9.28 1.34
N GLU A 98 -8.36 -10.29 0.77
CA GLU A 98 -8.52 -11.72 1.12
C GLU A 98 -8.25 -11.95 2.61
N GLN A 99 -7.32 -11.20 3.18
CA GLN A 99 -6.93 -11.32 4.58
C GLN A 99 -7.96 -10.73 5.54
N TYR A 100 -8.85 -9.88 5.03
CA TYR A 100 -9.90 -9.23 5.81
C TYR A 100 -11.26 -9.93 5.65
N GLY A 101 -11.36 -10.91 4.74
CA GLY A 101 -12.57 -11.70 4.52
C GLY A 101 -13.70 -10.91 3.87
N ILE A 102 -13.37 -9.94 3.02
CA ILE A 102 -14.33 -9.10 2.29
C ILE A 102 -13.97 -9.03 0.81
N GLU A 103 -14.93 -8.70 -0.04
CA GLU A 103 -14.65 -8.36 -1.44
C GLU A 103 -15.10 -6.92 -1.74
N PRO A 104 -14.28 -6.13 -2.46
CA PRO A 104 -14.73 -4.84 -2.98
C PRO A 104 -15.69 -4.99 -4.16
N ASP A 105 -16.41 -3.92 -4.48
CA ASP A 105 -17.16 -3.83 -5.74
C ASP A 105 -16.26 -3.45 -6.90
N ILE A 106 -15.24 -2.63 -6.62
CA ILE A 106 -14.21 -2.20 -7.56
C ILE A 106 -12.84 -2.30 -6.88
N MET A 107 -11.83 -2.80 -7.58
CA MET A 107 -10.44 -2.73 -7.11
C MET A 107 -9.52 -2.14 -8.18
N THR A 108 -8.52 -1.37 -7.76
CA THR A 108 -7.49 -0.82 -8.65
C THR A 108 -6.17 -1.54 -8.46
N LEU A 109 -5.44 -1.75 -9.57
CA LEU A 109 -4.18 -2.47 -9.64
C LEU A 109 -3.21 -1.73 -10.56
N ALA A 110 -1.93 -1.68 -10.19
CA ALA A 110 -0.83 -1.22 -11.03
C ALA A 110 0.48 -1.77 -10.41
N LYS A 111 1.58 -1.00 -10.43
CA LYS A 111 2.87 -1.32 -9.77
C LYS A 111 3.30 -2.79 -9.95
N GLY A 112 3.01 -3.63 -8.95
CA GLY A 112 3.34 -5.06 -8.95
C GLY A 112 2.73 -5.83 -10.12
N LEU A 113 1.65 -5.33 -10.73
CA LEU A 113 0.88 -6.01 -11.78
C LEU A 113 1.73 -6.46 -12.97
N ALA A 114 2.78 -5.71 -13.35
CA ALA A 114 3.73 -6.11 -14.39
C ALA A 114 5.19 -5.88 -14.00
N SER A 115 5.50 -5.91 -12.70
CA SER A 115 6.86 -5.92 -12.13
C SER A 115 7.88 -4.95 -12.77
N GLY A 116 7.45 -3.76 -13.21
CA GLY A 116 8.31 -2.75 -13.83
C GLY A 116 7.83 -2.22 -15.18
N VAL A 117 6.91 -2.92 -15.86
CA VAL A 117 6.25 -2.39 -17.06
C VAL A 117 5.01 -1.57 -16.67
N ALA A 118 4.82 -0.41 -17.31
CA ALA A 118 3.70 0.47 -17.02
C ALA A 118 2.36 -0.18 -17.44
N ILE A 119 1.54 -0.50 -16.45
CA ILE A 119 0.18 -1.00 -16.62
C ILE A 119 -0.67 -0.58 -15.41
N GLY A 120 -1.94 -0.29 -15.66
CA GLY A 120 -2.97 -0.15 -14.64
C GLY A 120 -4.21 -0.92 -15.06
N ALA A 121 -4.93 -1.46 -14.09
CA ALA A 121 -6.21 -2.10 -14.27
C ALA A 121 -7.16 -1.66 -13.16
N PHE A 122 -8.45 -1.56 -13.48
CA PHE A 122 -9.50 -1.57 -12.48
C PHE A 122 -10.44 -2.71 -12.82
N LEU A 123 -10.81 -3.48 -11.81
CA LEU A 123 -11.72 -4.61 -11.91
C LEU A 123 -13.01 -4.20 -11.22
N ALA A 124 -14.16 -4.46 -11.85
CA ALA A 124 -15.47 -4.13 -11.30
C ALA A 124 -16.38 -5.35 -11.39
N LYS A 125 -17.19 -5.58 -10.36
CA LYS A 125 -18.29 -6.55 -10.41
C LYS A 125 -19.35 -6.10 -11.41
N ASP A 126 -20.12 -7.04 -11.95
CA ASP A 126 -21.17 -6.76 -12.96
C ASP A 126 -22.13 -5.64 -12.53
N GLY A 127 -22.52 -5.62 -11.25
CA GLY A 127 -23.41 -4.57 -10.70
C GLY A 127 -22.79 -3.17 -10.64
N ALA A 128 -21.46 -3.04 -10.72
CA ALA A 128 -20.74 -1.77 -10.78
C ALA A 128 -20.21 -1.47 -12.21
N SER A 129 -20.28 -2.44 -13.12
CA SER A 129 -19.77 -2.34 -14.48
C SER A 129 -20.82 -1.77 -15.43
N VAL A 130 -20.95 -0.45 -15.42
CA VAL A 130 -22.00 0.27 -16.20
C VAL A 130 -21.51 0.83 -17.52
N PHE A 131 -20.20 0.79 -17.78
CA PHE A 131 -19.64 1.37 -19.00
C PHE A 131 -19.91 0.52 -20.24
N THR A 132 -20.18 1.19 -21.35
CA THR A 132 -20.30 0.60 -22.68
C THR A 132 -19.09 0.94 -23.56
N PRO A 133 -18.82 0.15 -24.63
CA PRO A 133 -17.69 0.41 -25.52
C PRO A 133 -17.69 1.84 -26.08
N GLY A 134 -16.63 2.60 -25.79
CA GLY A 134 -16.44 3.98 -26.25
C GLY A 134 -16.63 5.07 -25.19
N GLU A 135 -17.19 4.75 -24.02
CA GLU A 135 -17.41 5.75 -22.95
C GLU A 135 -16.14 6.08 -22.15
N HIS A 136 -15.25 5.10 -21.98
CA HIS A 136 -13.95 5.27 -21.33
C HIS A 136 -12.89 4.48 -22.09
N GLY A 137 -11.74 5.10 -22.35
CA GLY A 137 -10.67 4.47 -23.11
C GLY A 137 -9.33 5.16 -22.93
N SER A 138 -8.26 4.45 -23.29
CA SER A 138 -6.88 4.94 -23.25
C SER A 138 -6.12 4.35 -24.43
N THR A 139 -5.41 5.18 -25.20
CA THR A 139 -4.65 4.76 -26.39
C THR A 139 -3.67 3.62 -26.10
N PHE A 140 -3.04 3.65 -24.94
CA PHE A 140 -2.08 2.62 -24.52
C PHE A 140 -2.67 1.59 -23.55
N GLY A 141 -3.93 1.76 -23.14
CA GLY A 141 -4.62 0.83 -22.26
C GLY A 141 -4.81 -0.52 -22.95
N GLY A 142 -4.43 -1.61 -22.28
CA GLY A 142 -4.58 -2.97 -22.83
C GLY A 142 -3.64 -3.31 -23.97
N ASN A 143 -2.55 -2.55 -24.17
CA ASN A 143 -1.58 -2.86 -25.23
C ASN A 143 -0.94 -4.26 -25.02
N PRO A 144 -0.65 -5.01 -26.11
CA PRO A 144 -0.17 -6.38 -25.99
C PRO A 144 1.12 -6.55 -25.18
N LEU A 145 2.05 -5.58 -25.23
CA LEU A 145 3.32 -5.65 -24.50
C LEU A 145 3.10 -5.61 -22.98
N ALA A 146 2.33 -4.63 -22.50
CA ALA A 146 2.00 -4.50 -21.09
C ALA A 146 1.17 -5.69 -20.59
N CYS A 147 0.21 -6.16 -21.39
CA CYS A 147 -0.58 -7.34 -21.06
C CYS A 147 0.28 -8.61 -20.97
N ALA A 148 1.23 -8.81 -21.89
CA ALA A 148 2.14 -9.96 -21.85
C ALA A 148 3.04 -9.93 -20.60
N ALA A 149 3.57 -8.76 -20.25
CA ALA A 149 4.35 -8.58 -19.03
C ALA A 149 3.50 -8.86 -17.78
N GLY A 150 2.29 -8.30 -17.71
CA GLY A 150 1.37 -8.53 -16.59
C GLY A 150 0.97 -10.00 -16.44
N TYR A 151 0.68 -10.68 -17.56
CA TYR A 151 0.41 -12.11 -17.58
C TYR A 151 1.60 -12.93 -17.04
N ALA A 152 2.81 -12.67 -17.54
CA ALA A 152 4.00 -13.38 -17.10
C ALA A 152 4.28 -13.16 -15.60
N THR A 153 4.15 -11.92 -15.12
CA THR A 153 4.28 -11.58 -13.70
C THR A 153 3.27 -12.33 -12.83
N LEU A 154 1.97 -12.24 -13.15
CA LEU A 154 0.92 -12.89 -12.37
C LEU A 154 1.06 -14.41 -12.39
N LYS A 155 1.34 -14.99 -13.55
CA LYS A 155 1.59 -16.42 -13.70
C LYS A 155 2.73 -16.88 -12.80
N PHE A 156 3.87 -16.17 -12.82
CA PHE A 156 5.00 -16.50 -11.96
C PHE A 156 4.66 -16.39 -10.47
N ILE A 157 3.95 -15.33 -10.07
CA ILE A 157 3.55 -15.12 -8.67
C ILE A 157 2.67 -16.27 -8.16
N ILE A 158 1.71 -16.71 -8.98
CA ILE A 158 0.76 -17.77 -8.64
C ILE A 158 1.44 -19.14 -8.67
N ASP A 159 2.13 -19.48 -9.76
CA ASP A 159 2.73 -20.81 -9.96
C ASP A 159 3.82 -21.13 -8.93
N HIS A 160 4.50 -20.11 -8.39
CA HIS A 160 5.62 -20.26 -7.45
C HIS A 160 5.30 -19.84 -6.00
N ASP A 161 4.03 -19.58 -5.67
CA ASP A 161 3.60 -19.12 -4.33
C ASP A 161 4.46 -17.94 -3.80
N ILE A 162 4.68 -16.94 -4.65
CA ILE A 162 5.49 -15.77 -4.28
C ILE A 162 4.82 -14.96 -3.17
N ALA A 163 3.48 -14.94 -3.11
CA ALA A 163 2.74 -14.38 -1.98
C ALA A 163 3.07 -15.12 -0.67
N GLY A 164 3.15 -16.46 -0.70
CA GLY A 164 3.62 -17.25 0.44
C GLY A 164 5.05 -16.92 0.86
N ASN A 165 5.96 -16.64 -0.08
CA ASN A 165 7.30 -16.13 0.25
C ASN A 165 7.22 -14.78 0.96
N ALA A 166 6.44 -13.82 0.42
CA ALA A 166 6.27 -12.51 1.04
C ALA A 166 5.72 -12.59 2.47
N ARG A 167 4.80 -13.54 2.74
CA ARG A 167 4.32 -13.82 4.10
C ARG A 167 5.43 -14.34 5.01
N LYS A 168 6.20 -15.34 4.57
CA LYS A 168 7.26 -15.98 5.37
C LYS A 168 8.43 -15.03 5.65
N VAL A 169 9.00 -14.44 4.61
CA VAL A 169 10.16 -13.53 4.71
C VAL A 169 9.75 -12.19 5.31
N GLY A 170 8.53 -11.74 5.06
CA GLY A 170 7.94 -10.58 5.75
C GLY A 170 7.89 -10.75 7.27
N GLN A 171 7.43 -11.91 7.75
CA GLN A 171 7.45 -12.22 9.18
C GLN A 171 8.88 -12.22 9.74
N TYR A 172 9.84 -12.80 9.00
CA TYR A 172 11.25 -12.81 9.39
C TYR A 172 11.82 -11.38 9.51
N LEU A 173 11.59 -10.55 8.49
CA LEU A 173 11.98 -9.14 8.45
C LEU A 173 11.42 -8.38 9.66
N THR A 174 10.10 -8.47 9.91
CA THR A 174 9.46 -7.79 11.05
C THR A 174 10.06 -8.25 12.38
N THR A 175 10.27 -9.55 12.59
CA THR A 175 10.88 -10.07 13.83
C THR A 175 12.30 -9.53 14.06
N LYS A 176 13.09 -9.39 12.98
CA LYS A 176 14.45 -8.83 13.08
C LYS A 176 14.43 -7.32 13.32
N LEU A 177 13.52 -6.57 12.69
CA LEU A 177 13.33 -5.14 12.96
C LEU A 177 12.88 -4.89 14.41
N GLU A 178 12.01 -5.74 14.96
CA GLU A 178 11.63 -5.69 16.39
C GLU A 178 12.82 -5.94 17.32
N SER A 179 13.80 -6.74 16.89
CA SER A 179 15.05 -6.92 17.63
C SER A 179 15.91 -5.65 17.62
N LEU A 180 15.95 -4.92 16.50
CA LEU A 180 16.60 -3.60 16.43
C LEU A 180 15.88 -2.57 17.31
N LYS A 181 14.54 -2.60 17.36
CA LYS A 181 13.75 -1.73 18.26
C LYS A 181 14.13 -1.92 19.73
N LYS A 182 14.37 -3.16 20.18
CA LYS A 182 14.87 -3.45 21.54
C LYS A 182 16.27 -2.87 21.79
N LYS A 183 17.11 -2.82 20.76
CA LYS A 183 18.48 -2.27 20.82
C LYS A 183 18.50 -0.74 20.81
N PHE A 184 17.65 -0.11 20.01
CA PHE A 184 17.64 1.33 19.77
C PHE A 184 16.34 1.96 20.29
N GLN A 185 16.41 2.58 21.48
CA GLN A 185 15.23 3.14 22.17
C GLN A 185 14.51 4.27 21.42
N PHE A 186 15.18 4.91 20.44
CA PHE A 186 14.55 5.92 19.59
C PHE A 186 13.68 5.32 18.47
N ILE A 187 13.67 3.99 18.29
CA ILE A 187 12.69 3.30 17.43
C ILE A 187 11.41 3.13 18.25
N THR A 188 10.35 3.81 17.86
CA THR A 188 9.07 3.82 18.58
C THR A 188 8.16 2.70 18.12
N ASP A 189 8.20 2.34 16.84
CA ASP A 189 7.27 1.38 16.26
C ASP A 189 7.88 0.58 15.10
N VAL A 190 7.42 -0.67 14.96
CA VAL A 190 7.66 -1.53 13.80
C VAL A 190 6.30 -2.10 13.41
N ARG A 191 5.87 -1.80 12.19
CA ARG A 191 4.54 -2.20 11.71
C ARG A 191 4.58 -2.60 10.25
N GLY A 192 3.69 -3.47 9.86
CA GLY A 192 3.68 -3.99 8.50
C GLY A 192 3.06 -5.37 8.42
N ARG A 193 2.85 -5.83 7.19
CA ARG A 193 2.45 -7.19 6.91
C ARG A 193 2.99 -7.61 5.54
N GLY A 194 3.35 -8.88 5.41
CA GLY A 194 4.11 -9.36 4.26
C GLY A 194 5.40 -8.55 4.08
N LEU A 195 5.69 -8.13 2.85
CA LEU A 195 6.86 -7.32 2.52
C LEU A 195 6.50 -5.83 2.34
N LEU A 196 5.51 -5.33 3.08
CA LEU A 196 5.25 -3.90 3.26
C LEU A 196 5.39 -3.57 4.75
N VAL A 197 6.56 -3.08 5.14
CA VAL A 197 6.93 -2.87 6.55
C VAL A 197 7.50 -1.46 6.73
N ALA A 198 7.30 -0.88 7.90
CA ALA A 198 7.90 0.39 8.29
C ALA A 198 8.50 0.30 9.70
N ILE A 199 9.53 1.12 9.92
CA ILE A 199 10.00 1.46 11.27
C ILE A 199 9.81 2.95 11.49
N GLU A 200 9.36 3.31 12.68
CA GLU A 200 9.14 4.68 13.11
C GLU A 200 10.10 5.06 14.22
N PHE A 201 10.48 6.34 14.24
CA PHE A 201 11.39 6.92 15.20
C PHE A 201 10.75 8.03 16.02
N SER A 202 11.32 8.31 17.18
CA SER A 202 10.89 9.40 18.07
C SER A 202 11.24 10.81 17.56
N SER A 203 11.98 10.91 16.45
CA SER A 203 12.42 12.18 15.85
C SER A 203 12.54 12.08 14.32
N ASP A 204 12.65 13.22 13.64
CA ASP A 204 12.69 13.34 12.18
C ASP A 204 14.06 12.97 11.57
N ILE A 205 14.57 11.79 11.91
CA ILE A 205 15.90 11.29 11.50
C ILE A 205 15.89 10.45 10.23
N ALA A 206 14.72 10.19 9.64
CA ALA A 206 14.61 9.22 8.55
C ALA A 206 15.42 9.63 7.31
N GLN A 207 15.54 10.93 7.01
CA GLN A 207 16.36 11.39 5.89
C GLN A 207 17.86 11.07 6.09
N SER A 208 18.39 11.35 7.27
CA SER A 208 19.79 11.05 7.60
C SER A 208 20.05 9.54 7.54
N LEU A 209 19.09 8.73 8.00
CA LEU A 209 19.17 7.28 7.90
C LEU A 209 19.10 6.76 6.47
N VAL A 210 18.27 7.34 5.59
CA VAL A 210 18.29 7.00 4.15
C VAL A 210 19.68 7.22 3.58
N MET A 211 20.29 8.38 3.83
CA MET A 211 21.64 8.68 3.33
C MET A 211 22.68 7.72 3.91
N ALA A 212 22.63 7.47 5.23
CA ALA A 212 23.55 6.54 5.88
C ALA A 212 23.42 5.09 5.36
N CYS A 213 22.20 4.64 5.04
CA CYS A 213 21.96 3.35 4.40
C CYS A 213 22.50 3.34 2.96
N LEU A 214 22.22 4.39 2.19
CA LEU A 214 22.66 4.54 0.79
C LEU A 214 24.19 4.50 0.69
N ASP A 215 24.90 5.24 1.55
CA ASP A 215 26.37 5.26 1.60
C ASP A 215 26.97 3.87 1.91
N ARG A 216 26.17 2.97 2.50
CA ARG A 216 26.53 1.59 2.84
C ARG A 216 25.97 0.57 1.85
N GLY A 217 25.34 1.00 0.77
CA GLY A 217 24.82 0.13 -0.29
C GLY A 217 23.38 -0.37 -0.10
N LEU A 218 22.63 0.18 0.87
CA LEU A 218 21.22 -0.19 1.10
C LEU A 218 20.26 0.92 0.67
N LEU A 219 19.37 0.60 -0.26
CA LEU A 219 18.28 1.48 -0.67
C LEU A 219 17.05 1.27 0.22
N VAL A 220 16.67 2.32 0.96
CA VAL A 220 15.45 2.39 1.76
C VAL A 220 14.65 3.63 1.41
N ASN A 221 13.34 3.60 1.66
CA ASN A 221 12.44 4.70 1.34
C ASN A 221 12.05 5.47 2.61
N ARG A 222 12.20 6.79 2.59
CA ARG A 222 11.62 7.67 3.62
C ARG A 222 10.14 7.89 3.32
N VAL A 223 9.26 7.26 4.10
CA VAL A 223 7.80 7.41 3.96
C VAL A 223 7.25 8.60 4.76
N LYS A 224 7.88 8.90 5.90
CA LYS A 224 7.60 10.08 6.74
C LYS A 224 8.92 10.69 7.22
N PRO A 225 8.93 11.96 7.69
CA PRO A 225 10.13 12.55 8.30
C PRO A 225 10.75 11.68 9.41
N ASN A 226 9.92 10.96 10.16
CA ASN A 226 10.30 10.06 11.25
C ASN A 226 10.10 8.56 10.93
N ALA A 227 9.93 8.14 9.67
CA ALA A 227 9.75 6.71 9.37
C ALA A 227 10.41 6.27 8.06
N LEU A 228 11.04 5.09 8.10
CA LEU A 228 11.51 4.35 6.93
C LEU A 228 10.51 3.26 6.56
N ARG A 229 10.38 3.00 5.27
CA ARG A 229 9.58 1.92 4.70
C ARG A 229 10.46 0.94 3.93
N PHE A 230 10.21 -0.33 4.16
CA PHE A 230 10.82 -1.48 3.53
C PHE A 230 9.80 -2.15 2.61
N MET A 231 10.16 -2.23 1.34
CA MET A 231 9.34 -2.83 0.29
C MET A 231 10.23 -3.56 -0.74
N PRO A 232 11.02 -4.55 -0.29
CA PRO A 232 11.94 -5.26 -1.17
C PRO A 232 11.18 -6.02 -2.27
N PRO A 233 11.87 -6.49 -3.33
CA PRO A 233 11.29 -7.43 -4.28
C PRO A 233 10.69 -8.65 -3.55
N LEU A 234 9.59 -9.21 -4.08
CA LEU A 234 8.88 -10.31 -3.42
C LEU A 234 9.66 -11.63 -3.40
N ILE A 235 10.74 -11.70 -4.19
CA ILE A 235 11.65 -12.84 -4.27
C ILE A 235 12.77 -12.80 -3.21
N ILE A 236 12.83 -11.74 -2.39
CA ILE A 236 13.86 -11.61 -1.35
C ILE A 236 13.83 -12.81 -0.39
N GLY A 237 14.99 -13.28 0.02
CA GLY A 237 15.22 -14.33 1.00
C GLY A 237 15.81 -13.81 2.31
N ASN A 238 15.97 -14.71 3.28
CA ASN A 238 16.44 -14.37 4.62
C ASN A 238 17.88 -13.83 4.65
N GLU A 239 18.77 -14.32 3.77
CA GLU A 239 20.17 -13.88 3.71
C GLU A 239 20.27 -12.41 3.31
N GLU A 240 19.51 -12.00 2.29
CA GLU A 240 19.45 -10.61 1.83
C GLU A 240 18.80 -9.70 2.89
N VAL A 241 17.81 -10.21 3.64
CA VAL A 241 17.26 -9.51 4.80
C VAL A 241 18.33 -9.32 5.88
N ASP A 242 19.11 -10.35 6.20
CA ASP A 242 20.17 -10.26 7.22
C ASP A 242 21.27 -9.28 6.79
N GLU A 243 21.66 -9.27 5.51
CA GLU A 243 22.59 -8.29 4.96
C GLU A 243 22.04 -6.86 5.09
N ALA A 244 20.80 -6.62 4.65
CA ALA A 244 20.15 -5.31 4.72
C ALA A 244 20.05 -4.82 6.17
N LEU A 245 19.70 -5.69 7.12
CA LEU A 245 19.57 -5.30 8.52
C LEU A 245 20.92 -5.11 9.21
N GLY A 246 21.98 -5.80 8.76
CA GLY A 246 23.34 -5.52 9.18
C GLY A 246 23.82 -4.13 8.74
N ILE A 247 23.42 -3.68 7.55
CA ILE A 247 23.66 -2.30 7.08
C ILE A 247 22.83 -1.30 7.90
N LEU A 248 21.54 -1.59 8.11
CA LEU A 248 20.64 -0.72 8.87
C LEU A 248 21.11 -0.52 10.32
N ASP A 249 21.56 -1.58 11.00
CA ASP A 249 22.10 -1.49 12.36
C ASP A 249 23.29 -0.52 12.42
N LYS A 250 24.23 -0.62 11.47
CA LYS A 250 25.38 0.31 11.37
C LYS A 250 24.93 1.74 11.10
N ALA A 251 23.90 1.94 10.28
CA ALA A 251 23.34 3.26 10.00
C ALA A 251 22.67 3.86 11.26
N LEU A 252 21.84 3.07 11.96
CA LEU A 252 21.19 3.44 13.22
C LEU A 252 22.22 3.83 14.29
N SER A 253 23.28 3.04 14.43
CA SER A 253 24.37 3.32 15.38
C SER A 253 25.09 4.64 15.07
N SER A 254 25.19 5.05 13.80
CA SER A 254 25.87 6.28 13.41
C SER A 254 25.08 7.56 13.67
N VAL A 255 23.75 7.46 13.81
CA VAL A 255 22.86 8.60 14.11
C VAL A 255 22.40 8.62 15.57
N ALA A 256 22.69 7.57 16.33
CA ALA A 256 22.40 7.46 17.76
C ALA A 256 23.39 8.24 18.64
N ASN A 257 24.52 8.67 18.08
CA ASN A 257 25.57 9.44 18.74
C ASN A 257 25.35 10.95 18.62
#